data_AF-D7MNV4-F1
#
_entry.id   AF-D7MNV4-F1
#
_cell.length_a   1.000
_cell.length_b   1.000
_cell.length_c   1.000
_cell.angle_alpha   90.00
_cell.angle_beta   90.00
_cell.angle_gamma   90.00
#
_symmetry.space_group_name_H-M   'P 1'
#
loop_
_entity.id
_entity.type
_entity.pdbx_description
1 polymer ?
#
loop_
_entity_poly.entity_id
_entity_poly.type
_entity_poly.pdbx_seq_one_letter_code
_entity_poly.pdbx_strand_id
1 'polypeptide(L)' 'MKMVKCKKFTHRSLKGRKEKPKFRETCMQRNLGILRRIVPGCEEIEDEEALFLKSIQHLLLLKSQVTLLRNLADVCGV' A
#
# COMPACT_ATOMS: atom_id res chain seq x y z
N MET A 1 -64.02 -8.56 9.73
CA MET A 1 -63.09 -8.85 10.85
C MET A 1 -62.38 -10.17 10.61
N LYS A 2 -61.06 -10.12 10.33
CA LYS A 2 -60.05 -11.16 10.60
C LYS A 2 -58.74 -10.38 10.77
N MET A 3 -58.26 -10.30 12.01
CA MET A 3 -57.10 -9.46 12.37
C MET A 3 -55.81 -10.14 11.91
N VAL A 4 -55.06 -9.46 11.04
CA VAL A 4 -53.72 -9.91 10.64
C VAL A 4 -52.77 -9.61 11.80
N LYS A 5 -52.14 -10.65 12.37
CA LYS A 5 -51.12 -10.46 13.42
C LYS A 5 -49.84 -9.89 12.79
N CYS A 6 -49.69 -8.57 12.83
CA CYS A 6 -48.40 -7.93 12.57
C CYS A 6 -47.43 -8.29 13.71
N LYS A 7 -46.45 -9.15 13.40
CA LYS A 7 -45.32 -9.47 14.28
C LYS A 7 -44.53 -8.18 14.55
N LYS A 8 -44.40 -7.80 15.83
CA LYS A 8 -43.53 -6.69 16.27
C LYS A 8 -42.09 -6.96 15.81
N PHE A 9 -41.54 -6.05 15.00
CA PHE A 9 -40.12 -6.08 14.64
C PHE A 9 -39.34 -5.40 15.78
N THR A 10 -38.63 -6.19 16.57
CA THR A 10 -37.77 -5.69 17.65
C THR A 10 -36.51 -5.08 17.04
N HIS A 11 -36.34 -3.77 17.21
CA HIS A 11 -35.12 -3.07 16.84
C HIS A 11 -33.96 -3.55 17.74
N ARG A 12 -33.11 -4.45 17.25
CA ARG A 12 -31.82 -4.76 17.87
C ARG A 12 -30.72 -4.08 17.08
N SER A 13 -30.35 -2.89 17.55
CA SER A 13 -29.15 -2.17 17.17
C SER A 13 -27.93 -3.04 17.50
N LEU A 14 -27.41 -3.77 16.52
CA LEU A 14 -26.14 -4.49 16.66
C LEU A 14 -24.99 -3.47 16.68
N LYS A 15 -24.63 -3.03 17.90
CA LYS A 15 -23.28 -2.54 18.22
C LYS A 15 -22.30 -3.70 18.01
N GLY A 16 -21.93 -3.95 16.75
CA GLY A 16 -20.84 -4.85 16.39
C GLY A 16 -19.56 -4.03 16.23
N ARG A 17 -18.64 -4.14 17.18
CA ARG A 17 -17.23 -3.76 17.03
C ARG A 17 -16.76 -4.23 15.66
N LYS A 18 -16.43 -3.30 14.75
CA LYS A 18 -15.68 -3.63 13.53
C LYS A 18 -14.28 -4.01 13.97
N GLU A 19 -14.06 -5.28 14.27
CA GLU A 19 -12.71 -5.83 14.24
C GLU A 19 -12.15 -5.51 12.84
N LYS A 20 -11.02 -4.79 12.78
CA LYS A 20 -10.28 -4.54 11.55
C LYS A 20 -8.98 -5.37 11.48
N PRO A 21 -8.96 -6.71 11.50
CA PRO A 21 -7.71 -7.45 11.31
C PRO A 21 -7.32 -7.49 9.82
N LYS A 22 -8.27 -7.81 8.93
CA LYS A 22 -7.99 -8.20 7.53
C LYS A 22 -7.62 -7.06 6.58
N PHE A 23 -7.95 -5.81 6.92
CA PHE A 23 -7.71 -4.67 6.02
C PHE A 23 -6.26 -4.21 6.00
N ARG A 24 -5.56 -4.31 7.14
CA ARG A 24 -4.18 -3.81 7.26
C ARG A 24 -3.18 -4.75 6.58
N GLU A 25 -3.40 -6.05 6.74
CA GLU A 25 -2.64 -7.12 6.10
C GLU A 25 -2.74 -7.06 4.57
N THR A 26 -3.96 -6.88 4.05
CA THR A 26 -4.20 -6.74 2.60
C THR A 26 -3.61 -5.45 2.03
N CYS A 27 -3.61 -4.35 2.80
CA CYS A 27 -2.94 -3.12 2.42
C CYS A 27 -1.41 -3.28 2.35
N MET A 28 -0.81 -3.95 3.35
CA MET A 28 0.63 -4.21 3.37
C MET A 28 1.07 -5.10 2.21
N GLN A 29 0.38 -6.22 1.95
CA GLN A 29 0.67 -7.08 0.82
C GLN A 29 0.55 -6.35 -0.53
N ARG A 30 -0.48 -5.50 -0.67
CA ARG A 30 -0.63 -4.66 -1.86
C ARG A 30 0.55 -3.70 -2.03
N ASN A 31 0.99 -3.06 -0.94
CA ASN A 31 2.10 -2.12 -0.98
C ASN A 31 3.42 -2.82 -1.33
N LEU A 32 3.69 -4.00 -0.77
CA LEU A 32 4.84 -4.81 -1.13
C LEU A 32 4.79 -5.23 -2.60
N GLY A 33 3.62 -5.65 -3.09
CA GLY A 33 3.41 -5.96 -4.50
C GLY A 33 3.57 -4.75 -5.44
N ILE A 34 3.35 -3.53 -4.96
CA ILE A 34 3.69 -2.30 -5.71
C ILE A 34 5.20 -2.09 -5.68
N LEU A 35 5.83 -2.21 -4.51
CA LEU A 35 7.26 -2.00 -4.32
C LEU A 35 8.10 -2.89 -5.26
N ARG A 36 7.76 -4.19 -5.34
CA ARG A 36 8.38 -5.15 -6.28
C ARG A 36 8.30 -4.74 -7.74
N ARG A 37 7.23 -4.03 -8.13
CA ARG A 37 6.99 -3.60 -9.52
C ARG A 37 7.68 -2.29 -9.88
N ILE A 38 7.92 -1.42 -8.90
CA ILE A 38 8.54 -0.11 -9.16
C ILE A 38 10.07 -0.16 -9.08
N VAL A 39 10.63 -1.08 -8.29
CA VAL A 39 12.09 -1.22 -8.15
C VAL A 39 12.57 -2.26 -9.15
N PRO A 40 13.43 -1.88 -10.13
CA PRO A 40 13.93 -2.82 -11.13
C PRO A 40 14.66 -4.01 -10.49
N GLY A 41 14.34 -5.23 -10.95
CA GLY A 41 14.99 -6.46 -10.49
C GLY A 41 14.50 -6.95 -9.12
N CYS A 42 13.34 -6.47 -8.66
CA CYS A 42 12.73 -6.88 -7.40
C CYS A 42 11.42 -7.67 -7.59
N GLU A 43 11.04 -8.01 -8.82
CA GLU A 43 9.77 -8.65 -9.17
C GLU A 43 9.59 -10.01 -8.47
N GLU A 44 10.68 -10.77 -8.34
CA GLU A 44 10.70 -12.13 -7.78
C GLU A 44 11.21 -12.18 -6.32
N ILE A 45 11.52 -11.04 -5.70
CA ILE A 45 12.05 -11.04 -4.33
C ILE A 45 10.90 -11.29 -3.33
N GLU A 46 10.84 -12.52 -2.80
CA GLU A 46 9.87 -12.88 -1.76
C GLU A 46 10.24 -12.30 -0.38
N ASP A 47 11.53 -12.30 -0.05
CA ASP A 47 12.05 -11.79 1.22
C ASP A 47 11.86 -10.26 1.36
N GLU A 48 11.08 -9.86 2.36
CA GLU A 48 10.73 -8.46 2.57
C GLU A 48 11.95 -7.62 2.95
N GLU A 49 12.87 -8.16 3.76
CA GLU A 49 14.06 -7.43 4.20
C GLU A 49 14.98 -7.12 3.01
N ALA A 50 15.27 -8.11 2.17
CA ALA A 50 15.99 -7.92 0.92
C ALA A 50 15.29 -6.93 -0.02
N LEU A 51 13.96 -6.99 -0.13
CA LEU A 51 13.17 -6.05 -0.93
C LEU A 51 13.36 -4.61 -0.43
N PHE A 52 13.25 -4.37 0.87
CA PHE A 52 13.48 -3.04 1.44
C PHE A 52 14.92 -2.57 1.24
N LEU A 53 15.91 -3.43 1.48
CA LEU A 53 17.33 -3.09 1.31
C LEU A 53 17.64 -2.69 -0.14
N LYS A 54 17.19 -3.49 -1.12
CA LYS A 54 17.34 -3.19 -2.55
C LYS A 54 16.63 -1.89 -2.94
N SER A 55 15.43 -1.67 -2.39
CA SER A 55 14.66 -0.44 -2.62
C SER A 55 15.41 0.80 -2.11
N ILE A 56 15.99 0.75 -0.91
CA ILE A 56 16.77 1.84 -0.33
C ILE A 56 18.03 2.11 -1.20
N GLN A 57 18.75 1.06 -1.59
CA GLN A 57 19.91 1.18 -2.46
C GLN A 57 19.56 1.84 -3.79
N HIS A 58 18.44 1.44 -4.40
CA HIS A 58 17.95 2.05 -5.64
C HIS A 58 17.63 3.54 -5.47
N LEU A 59 16.97 3.93 -4.38
CA LEU A 59 16.67 5.35 -4.09
C LEU A 59 17.94 6.19 -3.88
N LEU A 60 18.96 5.65 -3.22
CA LEU A 60 20.23 6.34 -3.03
C LEU A 60 20.95 6.57 -4.37
N LEU A 61 20.96 5.55 -5.23
CA LEU A 61 21.53 5.67 -6.57
C LEU A 61 20.75 6.70 -7.42
N LEU A 62 19.41 6.63 -7.41
CA LEU A 62 18.57 7.57 -8.14
C LEU A 62 18.80 9.00 -7.66
N LYS A 63 18.92 9.22 -6.34
CA LYS A 63 19.26 10.53 -5.78
C LYS A 63 20.60 11.05 -6.29
N SER A 64 21.61 10.18 -6.35
CA SER A 64 22.93 10.54 -6.92
C SER A 64 22.83 10.91 -8.39
N GLN A 65 22.09 10.13 -9.19
CA GLN A 65 21.86 10.40 -10.61
C GLN A 65 21.12 11.73 -10.82
N VAL A 66 20.09 12.02 -10.02
CA VAL A 66 19.36 13.29 -10.07
C VAL A 66 20.27 14.47 -9.73
N THR A 67 21.13 14.34 -8.71
CA THR A 67 22.12 15.38 -8.40
C THR A 67 23.08 15.63 -9.57
N LEU A 68 23.58 14.56 -10.20
CA LEU A 68 24.43 14.69 -11.38
C LEU A 68 23.71 15.40 -12.53
N LEU A 69 22.46 15.00 -12.81
CA LEU A 69 21.64 15.61 -13.86
C LEU A 69 21.40 17.09 -13.60
N ARG A 70 21.16 17.49 -12.34
CA ARG A 70 21.02 18.91 -11.96
C ARG A 70 22.29 19.69 -12.24
N ASN A 71 23.45 19.18 -11.80
CA ASN A 71 24.73 19.84 -12.06
C ASN A 71 25.00 19.98 -13.56
N LEU A 72 24.63 18.99 -14.37
CA LEU A 72 24.74 19.07 -15.83
C LEU A 72 23.78 20.10 -16.42
N ALA A 73 22.53 20.13 -15.97
CA ALA A 73 21.54 21.13 -16.39
C ALA A 73 22.02 22.55 -16.07
N ASP A 74 22.59 22.76 -14.87
CA ASP A 74 23.17 24.05 -14.46
C ASP A 74 24.31 24.49 -15.40
N VAL A 75 25.19 23.56 -15.80
CA VAL A 75 26.27 23.83 -16.77
C VAL A 75 25.72 24.11 -18.18
N CYS A 76 24.65 23.43 -18.57
CA CYS A 76 24.01 23.62 -19.87
C CYS A 76 23.04 24.82 -19.92
N GLY A 77 22.71 25.43 -18.77
CA GLY A 77 21.80 26.56 -18.67
C GLY A 77 20.32 26.22 -18.95
N VAL A 78 19.89 24.99 -18.61
CA VAL A 78 18.51 24.48 -18.82
C VAL A 78 17.75 24.32 -17.50
#